data_AF-A0A7C1A7L4-F1
#
_entry.id   AF-A0A7C1A7L4-F1
#
_cell.length_a   1.000
_cell.length_b   1.000
_cell.length_c   1.000
_cell.angle_alpha   90.00
_cell.angle_beta   90.00
_cell.angle_gamma   90.00
#
_symmetry.space_group_name_H-M   'P 1'
#
loop_
_entity.id
_entity.type
_entity.pdbx_description
1 polymer ?
#
loop_
_entity_poly.entity_id
_entity_poly.type
_entity_poly.pdbx_seq_one_letter_code
_entity_poly.pdbx_strand_id
1 'polypeptide(L)'
;VLILDAMIMPEGPPGTVVKLQENELDRPVQMLFSAHQFGIGETIAAARLVGQAPTRLTAVGMVPFSLETGYGLSPEADGALVHMIDEALDVLTGWGIHA
;
A
#
# COMPACT_ATOMS: atom_id res chain seq x y z
N VAL A 1 -0.59 1.91 -11.55
CA VAL A 1 0.37 1.29 -10.61
C VAL A 1 -0.35 1.05 -9.31
N LEU A 2 -0.47 -0.22 -8.91
CA LEU A 2 -1.06 -0.63 -7.63
C LEU A 2 0.07 -1.13 -6.74
N ILE A 3 0.20 -0.54 -5.55
CA ILE A 3 1.20 -0.93 -4.57
C ILE A 3 0.51 -1.74 -3.47
N LEU A 4 1.11 -2.86 -3.10
CA LEU A 4 0.67 -3.72 -2.00
C LEU A 4 1.80 -3.78 -0.97
N ASP A 5 1.55 -3.37 0.28
CA ASP A 5 2.58 -3.35 1.32
C ASP A 5 2.00 -3.50 2.73
N ALA A 6 2.86 -3.80 3.71
CA ALA A 6 2.54 -3.59 5.11
C ALA A 6 2.58 -2.08 5.39
N MET A 7 1.57 -1.54 6.10
CA MET A 7 1.49 -0.10 6.39
C MET A 7 1.46 0.16 7.89
N ILE A 8 2.49 0.83 8.40
CA ILE A 8 2.47 1.26 9.80
C ILE A 8 1.61 2.49 9.93
N MET A 9 0.47 2.33 10.62
CA MET A 9 -0.48 3.39 10.93
C MET A 9 -0.47 3.59 12.45
N PRO A 10 -0.05 4.76 12.98
CA PRO A 10 0.07 4.99 14.43
C PRO A 10 -1.18 4.68 15.25
N GLU A 11 -2.36 4.86 14.66
CA GLU A 11 -3.66 4.59 15.32
C GLU A 11 -4.44 3.43 14.68
N GLY A 12 -3.83 2.69 13.75
CA GLY A 12 -4.47 1.56 13.09
C GLY A 12 -4.30 0.26 13.89
N PRO A 13 -5.39 -0.46 14.24
CA PRO A 13 -5.26 -1.81 14.79
C PRO A 13 -4.58 -2.77 13.80
N PRO A 14 -3.78 -3.75 14.26
CA PRO A 14 -3.27 -4.82 13.39
C PRO A 14 -4.37 -5.49 12.57
N GLY A 15 -4.07 -5.81 11.31
CA GLY A 15 -5.02 -6.38 10.35
C GLY A 15 -5.93 -5.36 9.67
N THR A 16 -5.87 -4.09 10.07
CA THR A 16 -6.61 -3.03 9.37
C THR A 16 -6.08 -2.88 7.95
N VAL A 17 -6.96 -3.07 6.97
CA VAL A 17 -6.66 -2.79 5.57
C VAL A 17 -6.94 -1.33 5.27
N VAL A 18 -5.96 -0.66 4.67
CA VAL A 18 -6.00 0.76 4.32
C VAL A 18 -5.80 0.87 2.82
N LYS A 19 -6.58 1.76 2.20
CA LYS A 19 -6.48 2.13 0.79
C LYS A 19 -6.18 3.62 0.68
N LEU A 20 -5.16 3.96 -0.10
CA LEU A 20 -4.70 5.33 -0.31
C LEU A 20 -4.73 5.67 -1.79
N GLN A 21 -5.46 6.72 -2.14
CA GLN A 21 -5.55 7.22 -3.49
C GLN A 21 -4.42 8.21 -3.81
N GLU A 22 -4.22 8.52 -5.09
CA GLU A 22 -3.13 9.39 -5.56
C GLU A 22 -3.01 10.72 -4.81
N ASN A 23 -4.13 11.40 -4.55
CA ASN A 23 -4.15 12.66 -3.80
C ASN A 23 -3.70 12.55 -2.34
N GLU A 24 -3.77 11.35 -1.76
CA GLU A 24 -3.29 11.02 -0.42
C GLU A 24 -1.81 10.64 -0.43
N LEU A 25 -1.29 10.18 -1.58
CA LEU A 25 0.11 9.85 -1.83
C LEU A 25 0.95 11.08 -2.24
N ASP A 26 0.30 12.17 -2.65
CA ASP A 26 0.93 13.39 -3.17
C ASP A 26 1.31 14.42 -2.13
N ARG A 27 0.73 14.30 -0.94
CA ARG A 27 1.10 15.20 0.15
C ARG A 27 2.47 14.76 0.67
N PRO A 28 3.32 15.69 1.17
CA PRO A 28 4.46 15.35 2.02
C PRO A 28 4.00 14.79 3.39
N VAL A 29 2.81 14.18 3.42
CA VAL A 29 2.21 13.50 4.55
C VAL A 29 2.97 12.19 4.69
N GLN A 30 4.02 12.29 5.51
CA GLN A 30 4.29 11.34 6.56
C GLN A 30 4.27 9.88 6.08
N MET A 31 5.45 9.48 5.58
CA MET A 31 6.06 8.17 5.82
C MET A 31 5.12 7.17 6.47
N LEU A 32 4.38 6.41 5.66
CA LEU A 32 3.73 5.22 6.15
C LEU A 32 4.84 4.18 6.29
N PHE A 33 5.13 3.82 7.53
CA PHE A 33 6.46 3.35 7.93
C PHE A 33 6.76 1.89 7.57
N SER A 34 6.60 1.47 6.31
CA SER A 34 7.30 0.25 5.85
C SER A 34 8.74 0.60 5.50
N ALA A 35 9.70 -0.19 5.98
CA ALA A 35 11.12 -0.01 5.68
C ALA A 35 11.40 -0.03 4.15
N HIS A 36 10.51 -0.62 3.36
CA HIS A 36 10.61 -0.67 1.90
C HIS A 36 10.12 0.61 1.19
N GLN A 37 9.47 1.54 1.91
CA GLN A 37 8.87 2.74 1.29
C GLN A 37 9.79 3.95 1.23
N PHE A 38 10.99 3.85 1.79
CA PHE A 38 12.04 4.85 1.58
C PHE A 38 12.42 4.86 0.09
N GLY A 39 11.90 5.79 -0.70
CA GLY A 39 12.17 5.92 -2.14
C GLY A 39 10.95 5.89 -3.07
N ILE A 40 9.76 5.43 -2.63
CA ILE A 40 8.58 5.40 -3.51
C ILE A 40 8.08 6.83 -3.80
N GLY A 41 7.97 7.66 -2.76
CA GLY A 41 7.57 9.06 -2.92
C GLY A 41 8.52 9.83 -3.82
N GLU A 42 9.83 9.66 -3.62
CA GLU A 42 10.88 10.23 -4.46
C GLU A 42 10.82 9.72 -5.91
N THR A 43 10.55 8.43 -6.11
CA THR A 43 10.42 7.82 -7.44
C THR A 43 9.21 8.39 -8.19
N ILE A 44 8.06 8.53 -7.53
CA ILE A 44 6.86 9.13 -8.13
C ILE A 44 7.10 10.61 -8.43
N ALA A 45 7.72 11.35 -7.52
CA ALA A 45 8.07 12.75 -7.75
C ALA A 45 9.04 12.92 -8.94
N ALA A 46 10.08 12.09 -9.03
CA ALA A 46 11.01 12.08 -10.15
C ALA A 46 10.31 11.71 -11.47
N ALA A 47 9.45 10.70 -11.46
CA ALA A 47 8.66 10.31 -12.63
C ALA A 47 7.76 11.46 -13.12
N ARG A 48 7.17 12.24 -12.21
CA ARG A 48 6.40 13.45 -12.56
C ARG A 48 7.26 14.52 -13.21
N LEU A 49 8.46 14.78 -12.69
CA LEU A 49 9.38 15.78 -13.26
C LEU A 49 9.74 15.50 -14.72
N VAL A 50 9.83 14.23 -15.11
CA VAL A 50 10.15 13.83 -16.49
C VAL A 50 8.90 13.47 -17.33
N GLY A 51 7.69 13.71 -16.80
CA GLY A 51 6.45 13.40 -17.50
C GLY A 51 6.17 11.91 -17.72
N GLN A 52 6.73 11.04 -16.86
CA GLN A 52 6.58 9.57 -16.90
C GLN A 52 5.85 9.02 -15.66
N ALA A 53 5.09 9.87 -14.95
CA ALA A 53 4.29 9.43 -13.82
C ALA A 53 3.20 8.45 -14.25
N PRO A 54 2.83 7.47 -13.41
CA PRO A 54 1.72 6.58 -13.70
C PRO A 54 0.41 7.37 -13.81
N THR A 55 -0.44 6.99 -14.76
CA THR A 55 -1.76 7.62 -14.97
C THR A 55 -2.77 7.33 -13.87
N ARG A 56 -2.52 6.28 -13.08
CA ARG A 56 -3.31 5.88 -11.91
C ARG A 56 -2.35 5.33 -10.86
N LEU A 57 -2.47 5.81 -9.63
CA LEU A 57 -1.69 5.36 -8.49
C LEU A 57 -2.61 5.09 -7.29
N THR A 58 -2.49 3.92 -6.71
CA THR A 58 -3.20 3.54 -5.48
C THR A 58 -2.31 2.59 -4.68
N ALA A 59 -2.33 2.72 -3.36
CA ALA A 59 -1.73 1.77 -2.44
C ALA A 59 -2.83 1.09 -1.64
N VAL A 60 -2.75 -0.23 -1.49
CA VAL A 60 -3.55 -1.02 -0.56
C VAL A 60 -2.58 -1.73 0.36
N GLY A 61 -2.87 -1.77 1.65
CA GLY A 61 -1.93 -2.35 2.59
C GLY A 61 -2.56 -2.61 3.93
N MET A 62 -1.90 -3.47 4.70
CA MET A 62 -2.41 -3.96 5.97
C MET A 62 -1.49 -3.52 7.11
N VAL A 63 -2.08 -3.06 8.21
CA VAL A 63 -1.31 -2.82 9.43
C VAL A 63 -0.78 -4.16 9.95
N PRO A 64 0.55 -4.32 10.09
CA PRO A 64 1.14 -5.61 10.44
C PRO A 64 0.79 -6.04 11.87
N PHE A 65 0.62 -7.34 12.08
CA PHE A 65 0.48 -7.94 13.42
C PHE A 65 1.82 -8.08 14.15
N SER A 66 2.88 -8.35 13.41
CA SER A 66 4.24 -8.42 13.92
C SER A 66 5.23 -7.99 12.83
N LEU A 67 6.32 -7.35 13.26
CA LEU A 67 7.49 -7.03 12.44
C LEU A 67 8.77 -7.64 13.03
N GLU A 68 8.62 -8.63 13.92
CA GLU A 68 9.75 -9.38 14.44
C GLU A 68 10.45 -10.17 13.33
N THR A 69 11.76 -10.39 13.49
CA THR A 69 12.55 -11.14 12.52
C THR A 69 12.03 -12.57 12.40
N GLY A 70 11.63 -12.95 11.19
CA GLY A 70 11.11 -14.28 10.89
C GLY A 70 10.87 -14.47 9.40
N TYR A 71 10.24 -15.61 9.05
CA TYR A 71 9.85 -15.92 7.68
C TYR A 71 8.34 -16.17 7.62
N GLY A 72 7.71 -15.64 6.57
CA GLY A 72 6.28 -15.79 6.33
C GLY A 72 5.43 -14.76 7.06
N LEU A 73 4.11 -14.91 6.92
CA LEU A 73 3.11 -14.11 7.60
C LEU A 73 2.80 -14.69 8.98
N SER A 74 2.38 -13.86 9.93
CA SER A 74 1.74 -14.38 11.14
C SER A 74 0.42 -15.06 10.77
N PRO A 75 -0.09 -16.03 11.55
CA PRO A 75 -1.38 -16.67 11.28
C PRO A 75 -2.53 -15.67 11.15
N GLU A 76 -2.50 -14.58 11.91
CA GLU A 76 -3.49 -13.50 11.86
C GLU A 76 -3.37 -12.68 10.57
N ALA A 77 -2.15 -12.37 10.15
CA ALA A 77 -1.90 -11.67 8.89
C ALA A 77 -2.32 -12.52 7.67
N ASP A 78 -2.05 -13.83 7.70
CA ASP A 78 -2.48 -14.77 6.66
C ASP A 78 -4.01 -14.84 6.56
N GLY A 79 -4.70 -14.93 7.70
CA GLY A 79 -6.17 -14.90 7.75
C GLY A 79 -6.78 -13.58 7.27
N ALA A 80 -6.10 -12.45 7.49
CA ALA A 80 -6.54 -11.13 7.05
C ALA A 80 -6.16 -10.81 5.59
N LEU A 81 -5.23 -11.57 4.99
CA LEU A 81 -4.71 -11.31 3.64
C LEU A 81 -5.81 -11.32 2.58
N VAL A 82 -6.82 -12.17 2.74
CA VAL A 82 -7.94 -12.26 1.78
C VAL A 82 -8.65 -10.91 1.62
N HIS A 83 -8.82 -10.16 2.71
CA HIS A 83 -9.47 -8.85 2.67
C HIS A 83 -8.62 -7.82 1.93
N MET A 84 -7.29 -7.88 2.10
CA MET A 84 -6.37 -7.03 1.34
C MET A 84 -6.37 -7.37 -0.16
N ILE A 85 -6.51 -8.65 -0.52
CA ILE A 85 -6.65 -9.09 -1.91
C ILE A 85 -7.97 -8.58 -2.51
N ASP A 86 -9.08 -8.69 -1.78
CA ASP A 86 -10.38 -8.20 -2.25
C ASP A 86 -10.33 -6.69 -2.54
N GLU A 87 -9.75 -5.89 -1.63
CA GLU A 87 -9.57 -4.45 -1.86
C GLU A 87 -8.66 -4.16 -3.07
N ALA A 88 -7.63 -4.96 -3.30
CA ALA A 88 -6.77 -4.83 -4.49
C ALA A 88 -7.54 -5.16 -5.78
N LEU A 89 -8.37 -6.20 -5.77
CA LEU A 89 -9.23 -6.57 -6.90
C LEU A 89 -10.30 -5.51 -7.18
N ASP A 90 -10.86 -4.90 -6.14
CA ASP A 90 -11.80 -3.78 -6.28
C ASP A 90 -11.14 -2.56 -6.93
N VAL A 91 -9.88 -2.26 -6.56
CA VAL A 91 -9.11 -1.21 -7.23
C VAL A 91 -8.89 -1.51 -8.70
N LEU A 92 -8.49 -2.75 -9.03
CA LEU A 92 -8.30 -3.17 -10.43
C LEU A 92 -9.61 -3.14 -11.23
N THR A 93 -10.70 -3.58 -10.62
CA THR A 93 -12.04 -3.52 -11.22
C THR A 93 -12.47 -2.08 -11.46
N GLY A 94 -12.23 -1.18 -10.51
CA GLY A 94 -12.43 0.26 -10.68
C GLY A 94 -11.57 0.87 -11.80
N TRP A 95 -10.46 0.21 -12.14
CA TRP A 95 -9.63 0.57 -13.30
C TRP A 95 -10.09 -0.07 -14.62
N GLY A 96 -11.12 -0.92 -14.60
CA GLY A 96 -11.60 -1.68 -15.76
C GLY A 96 -10.75 -2.90 -16.09
N ILE A 97 -9.98 -3.41 -15.12
CA ILE A 97 -9.16 -4.62 -15.24
C ILE A 97 -9.88 -5.75 -14.49
N HIS A 98 -10.10 -6.87 -15.16
CA HIS A 98 -10.76 -8.05 -14.59
C HIS A 98 -9.79 -9.24 -14.61
N ALA A 99 -9.86 -10.09 -13.58
CA ALA A 99 -9.06 -11.30 -13.44
C ALA A 99 -9.53 -12.42 -14.38
#